data_AF-A0A7K4RPM9-F1
#
_entry.id   AF-A0A7K4RPM9-F1
#
_cell.length_a   1.000
_cell.length_b   1.000
_cell.length_c   1.000
_cell.angle_alpha   90.00
_cell.angle_beta   90.00
_cell.angle_gamma   90.00
#
_symmetry.space_group_name_H-M   'P 1'
#
loop_
_entity.id
_entity.type
_entity.pdbx_description
1 polymer ?
#
loop_
_entity_poly.entity_id
_entity_poly.type
_entity_poly.pdbx_seq_one_letter_code
_entity_poly.pdbx_strand_id
1 'polypeptide(L)'
;FSLSLQQDVIAGFLYAIVILIVFHPIVDQIDNFNLTYKYAPLIIIRAAAEMTAVEKIEEQLANLRIAKRSALSEEPAYILDVDVSKPAQSESSCLVAVSCSNKSIRVYNRETLNFLREYSSHPGVLSGVRFAHTCDSVLFSACSDGTVRCWDIRLATQQAVQVFSGYPSNVFISFDISCNDLIICAGTEKVEKDTFLVFWDARGVTNCASTSREPLGVYSESHNDDITKICFHPIKPNSVASGSTDGLVNVFDINKDNEDDALISTCNSDSSVSCIGWSGKDYKQVYCVTHDEGFCWWDIAQFDTEEPITLLHVLDVRDAVCIENDTLNYLVGGLYHEKADKLFLMGGTSTGNIHLLGCDSDGLSMVGSLCGGHSATVRSFCWNPADESLVTGGEDAQLLLWKPGAVEKSLSKKTSLKIASSVQKRVRVHNSSLKSRKK
;
A
#
# COMPACT_ATOMS: atom_id res chain seq x y z
N PHE A 1 -47.35 -26.48 40.62
CA PHE A 1 -45.89 -26.65 40.79
C PHE A 1 -45.38 -28.09 40.66
N SER A 2 -46.21 -29.14 40.56
CA SER A 2 -45.73 -30.53 40.46
C SER A 2 -45.80 -31.17 39.06
N LEU A 3 -46.50 -30.59 38.08
CA LEU A 3 -46.62 -31.17 36.72
C LEU A 3 -45.52 -30.72 35.74
N SER A 4 -45.02 -29.48 35.85
CA SER A 4 -43.96 -28.98 34.94
C SER A 4 -42.60 -29.63 35.20
N LEU A 5 -42.25 -29.83 36.48
CA LEU A 5 -41.00 -30.46 36.88
C LEU A 5 -40.90 -31.91 36.39
N GLN A 6 -42.05 -32.61 36.31
CA GLN A 6 -42.11 -33.99 35.84
C GLN A 6 -41.94 -34.07 34.31
N GLN A 7 -42.43 -33.06 33.57
CA GLN A 7 -42.23 -32.94 32.13
C GLN A 7 -40.77 -32.62 31.76
N ASP A 8 -40.11 -31.75 32.51
CA ASP A 8 -38.71 -31.38 32.28
C ASP A 8 -37.75 -32.55 32.56
N VAL A 9 -38.03 -33.36 33.59
CA VAL A 9 -37.25 -34.58 33.88
C VAL A 9 -37.42 -35.62 32.78
N ILE A 10 -38.64 -35.79 32.25
CA ILE A 10 -38.91 -36.73 31.14
C ILE A 10 -38.24 -36.23 29.85
N ALA A 11 -38.29 -34.92 29.57
CA ALA A 11 -37.62 -34.32 28.42
C ALA A 11 -36.10 -34.45 28.51
N GLY A 12 -35.51 -34.23 29.70
CA GLY A 12 -34.07 -34.44 29.94
C GLY A 12 -33.65 -35.90 29.75
N PHE A 13 -34.47 -36.85 30.20
CA PHE A 13 -34.20 -38.28 30.02
C PHE A 13 -34.29 -38.70 28.54
N LEU A 14 -35.27 -38.18 27.81
CA LEU A 14 -35.40 -38.39 26.36
C LEU A 14 -34.22 -37.77 25.59
N TYR A 15 -33.77 -36.58 25.96
CA TYR A 15 -32.59 -35.96 25.36
C TYR A 15 -31.32 -36.78 25.59
N ALA A 16 -31.13 -37.30 26.82
CA ALA A 16 -30.00 -38.17 27.14
C ALA A 16 -30.02 -39.47 26.33
N ILE A 17 -31.21 -40.07 26.14
CA ILE A 17 -31.37 -41.27 25.30
C ILE A 17 -31.08 -40.97 23.83
N VAL A 18 -31.53 -39.81 23.30
CA VAL A 18 -31.26 -39.41 21.92
C VAL A 18 -29.77 -39.14 21.70
N ILE A 19 -29.11 -38.45 22.63
CA ILE A 19 -27.65 -38.24 22.58
C ILE A 19 -26.93 -39.59 22.63
N LEU A 20 -27.32 -40.51 23.51
CA LEU A 20 -26.75 -41.86 23.55
C LEU A 20 -26.98 -42.61 22.24
N ILE A 21 -28.17 -42.64 21.68
CA ILE A 21 -28.44 -43.39 20.43
C ILE A 21 -27.70 -42.78 19.22
N VAL A 22 -27.59 -41.46 19.15
CA VAL A 22 -26.92 -40.76 18.03
C VAL A 22 -25.40 -40.89 18.13
N PHE A 23 -24.83 -40.78 19.33
CA PHE A 23 -23.38 -40.75 19.51
C PHE A 23 -22.77 -42.10 19.87
N HIS A 24 -23.50 -43.05 20.46
CA HIS A 24 -22.98 -44.40 20.80
C HIS A 24 -22.38 -45.18 19.62
N PRO A 25 -22.89 -45.10 18.37
CA PRO A 25 -22.25 -45.76 17.23
C PRO A 25 -20.89 -45.14 16.85
N ILE A 26 -20.65 -43.90 17.28
CA ILE A 26 -19.48 -43.09 16.92
C ILE A 26 -18.49 -43.04 18.09
N VAL A 27 -18.94 -43.19 19.34
CA VAL A 27 -18.10 -43.20 20.56
C VAL A 27 -17.04 -44.30 20.48
N ASP A 28 -17.41 -45.52 20.11
CA ASP A 28 -16.42 -46.62 19.97
C ASP A 28 -15.42 -46.38 18.82
N GLN A 29 -15.82 -45.63 17.78
CA GLN A 29 -14.92 -45.22 16.69
C GLN A 29 -13.99 -44.09 17.13
N ILE A 30 -14.49 -43.12 17.89
CA ILE A 30 -13.71 -42.00 18.44
C ILE A 30 -12.73 -42.50 19.51
N ASP A 31 -13.15 -43.43 20.36
CA ASP A 31 -12.29 -44.03 21.39
C ASP A 31 -11.21 -44.89 20.74
N ASN A 32 -11.53 -45.71 19.74
CA ASN A 32 -10.51 -46.43 18.97
C ASN A 32 -9.58 -45.47 18.21
N PHE A 33 -10.10 -44.38 17.64
CA PHE A 33 -9.29 -43.37 16.95
C PHE A 33 -8.34 -42.64 17.93
N ASN A 34 -8.82 -42.25 19.11
CA ASN A 34 -8.02 -41.60 20.16
C ASN A 34 -6.99 -42.53 20.80
N LEU A 35 -7.30 -43.83 20.94
CA LEU A 35 -6.35 -44.85 21.42
C LEU A 35 -5.29 -45.20 20.37
N THR A 36 -5.65 -45.17 19.08
CA THR A 36 -4.73 -45.48 17.97
C THR A 36 -3.81 -44.30 17.65
N TYR A 37 -4.32 -43.07 17.77
CA TYR A 37 -3.58 -41.86 17.46
C TYR A 37 -3.46 -41.00 18.73
N LYS A 38 -2.32 -41.11 19.41
CA LYS A 38 -2.02 -40.42 20.68
C LYS A 38 -2.22 -38.88 20.65
N TYR A 39 -2.26 -38.27 19.46
CA TYR A 39 -2.49 -36.84 19.24
C TYR A 39 -3.84 -36.51 18.58
N ALA A 40 -4.70 -37.50 18.30
CA ALA A 40 -6.01 -37.30 17.68
C ALA A 40 -6.90 -36.28 18.43
N PRO A 41 -6.99 -36.28 19.78
CA PRO A 41 -7.77 -35.27 20.48
C PRO A 41 -7.26 -33.85 20.23
N LEU A 42 -5.94 -33.66 20.17
CA LEU A 42 -5.30 -32.37 19.87
C LEU A 42 -5.54 -31.94 18.41
N ILE A 43 -5.50 -32.89 17.47
CA ILE A 43 -5.80 -32.64 16.05
C ILE A 43 -7.29 -32.29 15.87
N ILE A 44 -8.19 -32.99 16.55
CA ILE A 44 -9.64 -32.73 16.50
C ILE A 44 -9.96 -31.37 17.14
N ILE A 45 -9.36 -31.03 18.28
CA ILE A 45 -9.54 -29.71 18.91
C ILE A 45 -8.99 -28.60 18.01
N ARG A 46 -7.84 -28.82 17.37
CA ARG A 46 -7.26 -27.87 16.41
C ARG A 46 -8.07 -27.76 15.11
N ALA A 47 -8.73 -28.83 14.68
CA ALA A 47 -9.64 -28.83 13.53
C ALA A 47 -11.05 -28.31 13.86
N ALA A 48 -11.46 -28.35 15.12
CA ALA A 48 -12.74 -27.85 15.62
C ALA A 48 -12.65 -26.42 16.18
N ALA A 49 -11.45 -25.89 16.39
CA ALA A 49 -11.24 -24.49 16.73
C ALA A 49 -11.65 -23.63 15.54
N GLU A 50 -12.62 -22.75 15.74
CA GLU A 50 -12.90 -21.69 14.76
C GLU A 50 -11.64 -20.85 14.62
N MET A 51 -11.13 -20.74 13.39
CA MET A 51 -10.01 -19.85 13.11
C MET A 51 -10.34 -18.44 13.59
N THR A 52 -9.38 -17.85 14.28
CA THR A 52 -9.43 -16.45 14.71
C THR A 52 -9.54 -15.53 13.50
N ALA A 53 -9.98 -14.29 13.71
CA ALA A 53 -10.05 -13.30 12.63
C ALA A 53 -8.67 -13.07 11.99
N VAL A 54 -7.60 -13.08 12.79
CA VAL A 54 -6.22 -12.93 12.32
C VAL A 54 -5.81 -14.09 11.40
N GLU A 55 -5.98 -15.34 11.85
CA GLU A 55 -5.62 -16.52 11.05
C GLU A 55 -6.38 -16.57 9.72
N LYS A 56 -7.65 -16.17 9.70
CA LYS A 56 -8.45 -16.10 8.46
C LYS A 56 -7.89 -15.09 7.47
N ILE A 57 -7.49 -13.92 7.96
CA ILE A 57 -6.89 -12.86 7.13
C ILE A 57 -5.50 -13.25 6.66
N GLU A 58 -4.67 -13.86 7.51
CA GLU A 58 -3.36 -14.39 7.11
C GLU A 58 -3.50 -15.45 6.02
N GLU A 59 -4.41 -16.42 6.18
CA GLU A 59 -4.69 -17.43 5.15
C GLU A 59 -5.17 -16.79 3.85
N GLN A 60 -6.04 -15.78 3.95
CA GLN A 60 -6.57 -15.06 2.79
C GLN A 60 -5.47 -14.31 2.03
N LEU A 61 -4.62 -13.58 2.74
CA LEU A 61 -3.48 -12.84 2.19
C LEU A 61 -2.47 -13.79 1.53
N ALA A 62 -2.16 -14.92 2.17
CA ALA A 62 -1.28 -15.95 1.64
C ALA A 62 -1.83 -16.61 0.36
N ASN A 63 -3.16 -16.64 0.20
CA ASN A 63 -3.85 -17.26 -0.92
C ASN A 63 -4.34 -16.27 -1.99
N LEU A 64 -3.87 -15.02 -1.97
CA LEU A 64 -4.15 -14.06 -3.03
C LEU A 64 -3.60 -14.59 -4.37
N ARG A 65 -4.43 -14.50 -5.41
CA ARG A 65 -4.09 -14.90 -6.78
C ARG A 65 -4.39 -13.78 -7.75
N ILE A 66 -3.70 -13.79 -8.88
CA ILE A 66 -3.84 -12.76 -9.92
C ILE A 66 -5.22 -12.88 -10.56
N ALA A 67 -6.05 -11.86 -10.34
CA ALA A 67 -7.36 -11.73 -10.95
C ALA A 67 -7.27 -11.04 -12.32
N LYS A 68 -6.46 -9.99 -12.41
CA LYS A 68 -6.27 -9.17 -13.63
C LYS A 68 -4.86 -8.62 -13.73
N ARG A 69 -4.48 -8.31 -14.98
CA ARG A 69 -3.26 -7.58 -15.34
C ARG A 69 -3.63 -6.46 -16.29
N SER A 70 -3.03 -5.29 -16.14
CA SER A 70 -3.15 -4.24 -17.15
C SER A 70 -2.45 -4.65 -18.45
N ALA A 71 -2.92 -4.12 -19.57
CA ALA A 71 -2.22 -4.26 -20.84
C ALA A 71 -0.86 -3.53 -20.78
N LEU A 72 0.14 -4.07 -21.49
CA LEU A 72 1.41 -3.38 -21.69
C LEU A 72 1.22 -2.18 -22.62
N SER A 73 1.79 -1.05 -22.24
CA SER A 73 1.90 0.14 -23.08
C SER A 73 2.94 -0.06 -24.18
N GLU A 74 2.75 0.57 -25.34
CA GLU A 74 3.75 0.60 -26.41
C GLU A 74 5.05 1.29 -25.96
N GLU A 75 4.90 2.33 -25.14
CA GLU A 75 5.99 2.97 -24.41
C GLU A 75 5.86 2.63 -22.92
N PRO A 76 6.56 1.58 -22.44
CA PRO A 76 6.49 1.17 -21.05
C PRO A 76 7.12 2.23 -20.16
N ALA A 77 6.44 2.57 -19.07
CA ALA A 77 6.93 3.47 -18.05
C ALA A 77 6.75 2.78 -16.70
N TYR A 78 7.75 2.89 -15.83
CA TYR A 78 7.71 2.28 -14.51
C TYR A 78 6.59 2.90 -13.70
N ILE A 79 5.85 2.08 -12.98
CA ILE A 79 4.87 2.56 -12.01
C ILE A 79 5.62 2.81 -10.71
N LEU A 80 5.60 4.05 -10.24
CA LEU A 80 6.33 4.49 -9.05
C LEU A 80 5.44 4.55 -7.82
N ASP A 81 4.16 4.89 -8.02
CA ASP A 81 3.17 4.99 -6.95
C ASP A 81 1.79 4.59 -7.48
N VAL A 82 0.95 4.05 -6.62
CA VAL A 82 -0.38 3.52 -6.92
C VAL A 82 -1.32 4.01 -5.84
N ASP A 83 -2.46 4.56 -6.24
CA ASP A 83 -3.56 4.84 -5.32
C ASP A 83 -4.90 4.41 -5.92
N VAL A 84 -5.86 4.10 -5.05
CA VAL A 84 -7.16 3.53 -5.42
C VAL A 84 -8.26 4.42 -4.86
N SER A 85 -9.22 4.79 -5.71
CA SER A 85 -10.33 5.61 -5.27
C SER A 85 -11.20 4.87 -4.25
N LYS A 86 -11.54 5.55 -3.16
CA LYS A 86 -12.55 5.08 -2.21
C LYS A 86 -13.93 5.21 -2.86
N PRO A 87 -14.83 4.22 -2.69
CA PRO A 87 -16.18 4.31 -3.26
C PRO A 87 -16.96 5.45 -2.59
N ALA A 88 -17.16 6.55 -3.33
CA ALA A 88 -17.96 7.68 -2.90
C ALA A 88 -19.44 7.39 -3.24
N GLN A 89 -20.12 6.61 -2.40
CA GLN A 89 -21.52 6.16 -2.57
C GLN A 89 -21.72 5.14 -3.72
N SER A 90 -22.86 4.42 -3.71
CA SER A 90 -23.01 3.08 -4.29
C SER A 90 -23.01 2.94 -5.82
N GLU A 91 -22.66 3.97 -6.58
CA GLU A 91 -22.61 3.91 -8.06
C GLU A 91 -21.34 4.53 -8.66
N SER A 92 -20.37 4.90 -7.81
CA SER A 92 -19.13 5.55 -8.23
C SER A 92 -18.18 4.56 -8.92
N SER A 93 -17.59 4.95 -10.05
CA SER A 93 -16.63 4.12 -10.77
C SER A 93 -15.36 3.97 -9.93
N CYS A 94 -15.01 2.75 -9.54
CA CYS A 94 -13.79 2.50 -8.80
C CYS A 94 -12.57 2.58 -9.73
N LEU A 95 -11.57 3.36 -9.34
CA LEU A 95 -10.44 3.74 -10.19
C LEU A 95 -9.12 3.44 -9.50
N VAL A 96 -8.10 3.29 -10.32
CA VAL A 96 -6.70 3.19 -9.90
C VAL A 96 -5.95 4.28 -10.63
N ALA A 97 -5.17 5.07 -9.91
CA ALA A 97 -4.27 6.05 -10.47
C ALA A 97 -2.84 5.65 -10.18
N VAL A 98 -1.96 5.89 -11.13
CA VAL A 98 -0.53 5.63 -10.99
C VAL A 98 0.29 6.80 -11.45
N SER A 99 1.39 7.06 -10.75
CA SER A 99 2.44 7.98 -11.23
C SER A 99 3.53 7.18 -11.93
N CYS A 100 3.90 7.61 -13.13
CA CYS A 100 4.84 6.91 -13.99
C CYS A 100 6.21 7.61 -14.05
N SER A 101 7.27 6.85 -14.35
CA SER A 101 8.63 7.39 -14.51
C SER A 101 8.80 8.35 -15.70
N ASN A 102 7.88 8.32 -16.66
CA ASN A 102 7.81 9.28 -17.78
C ASN A 102 7.03 10.57 -17.42
N LYS A 103 6.85 10.85 -16.11
CA LYS A 103 6.19 12.05 -15.57
C LYS A 103 4.69 12.12 -15.85
N SER A 104 4.07 11.04 -16.29
CA SER A 104 2.63 11.00 -16.53
C SER A 104 1.86 10.35 -15.39
N ILE A 105 0.61 10.76 -15.24
CA ILE A 105 -0.36 10.09 -14.38
C ILE A 105 -1.25 9.25 -15.30
N ARG A 106 -1.41 7.97 -15.00
CA ARG A 106 -2.32 7.10 -15.74
C ARG A 106 -3.45 6.63 -14.84
N VAL A 107 -4.67 6.64 -15.36
CA VAL A 107 -5.88 6.24 -14.64
C VAL A 107 -6.48 5.01 -15.32
N TYR A 108 -6.86 4.04 -14.52
CA TYR A 108 -7.40 2.75 -14.93
C TYR A 108 -8.73 2.47 -14.22
N ASN A 109 -9.56 1.65 -14.83
CA ASN A 109 -10.71 1.06 -14.15
C ASN A 109 -10.22 -0.02 -13.17
N ARG A 110 -10.64 0.02 -11.91
CA ARG A 110 -10.13 -0.88 -10.86
C ARG A 110 -10.44 -2.35 -11.12
N GLU A 111 -11.65 -2.66 -11.57
CA GLU A 111 -12.10 -4.06 -11.71
C GLU A 111 -11.48 -4.76 -12.92
N THR A 112 -11.27 -4.00 -13.99
CA THR A 112 -10.80 -4.54 -15.27
C THR A 112 -9.32 -4.28 -15.54
N LEU A 113 -8.73 -3.29 -14.84
CA LEU A 113 -7.42 -2.71 -15.15
C LEU A 113 -7.30 -2.20 -16.60
N ASN A 114 -8.43 -1.83 -17.20
CA ASN A 114 -8.44 -1.17 -18.49
C ASN A 114 -7.98 0.28 -18.33
N PHE A 115 -7.07 0.69 -19.19
CA PHE A 115 -6.61 2.08 -19.28
C PHE A 115 -7.77 3.01 -19.65
N LEU A 116 -7.89 4.12 -18.94
CA LEU A 116 -8.93 5.12 -19.16
C LEU A 116 -8.35 6.44 -19.66
N ARG A 117 -7.28 6.92 -19.04
CA ARG A 117 -6.76 8.27 -19.29
C ARG A 117 -5.31 8.42 -18.86
N GLU A 118 -4.61 9.36 -19.51
CA GLU A 118 -3.27 9.80 -19.14
C GLU A 118 -3.21 11.34 -19.06
N TYR A 119 -2.45 11.84 -18.08
CA TYR A 119 -2.12 13.25 -17.89
C TYR A 119 -0.61 13.43 -18.00
N SER A 120 -0.15 14.16 -19.01
CA SER A 120 1.30 14.30 -19.32
C SER A 120 1.78 15.76 -19.27
N SER A 121 1.11 16.63 -18.51
CA SER A 121 1.41 18.07 -18.45
C SER A 121 2.35 18.48 -17.31
N HIS A 122 2.94 17.52 -16.59
CA HIS A 122 3.90 17.80 -15.53
C HIS A 122 5.30 18.07 -16.09
N PRO A 123 5.96 19.16 -15.68
CA PRO A 123 7.32 19.48 -16.14
C PRO A 123 8.40 18.67 -15.40
N GLY A 124 8.14 18.29 -14.15
CA GLY A 124 9.05 17.59 -13.25
C GLY A 124 8.71 16.11 -13.03
N VAL A 125 9.50 15.46 -12.17
CA VAL A 125 9.25 14.08 -11.72
C VAL A 125 8.07 14.10 -10.74
N LEU A 126 7.20 13.10 -10.83
CA LEU A 126 6.10 12.93 -9.89
C LEU A 126 6.58 12.26 -8.61
N SER A 127 6.21 12.82 -7.47
CA SER A 127 6.52 12.28 -6.14
C SER A 127 5.38 11.49 -5.52
N GLY A 128 4.22 11.45 -6.17
CA GLY A 128 3.13 10.53 -5.84
C GLY A 128 1.82 10.89 -6.52
N VAL A 129 0.78 10.12 -6.22
CA VAL A 129 -0.59 10.35 -6.70
C VAL A 129 -1.61 9.95 -5.64
N ARG A 130 -2.61 10.79 -5.34
CA ARG A 130 -3.62 10.51 -4.31
C ARG A 130 -5.02 10.93 -4.76
N PHE A 131 -6.00 10.03 -4.70
CA PHE A 131 -7.40 10.40 -4.84
C PHE A 131 -7.86 11.21 -3.65
N ALA A 132 -8.83 12.10 -3.89
CA ALA A 132 -9.57 12.70 -2.79
C ALA A 132 -10.38 11.61 -2.07
N HIS A 133 -10.43 11.68 -0.73
CA HIS A 133 -11.14 10.71 0.11
C HIS A 133 -12.67 10.83 0.01
N THR A 134 -13.17 12.04 -0.28
CA THR A 134 -14.60 12.38 -0.34
C THR A 134 -15.14 12.43 -1.77
N CYS A 135 -14.27 12.45 -2.79
CA CYS A 135 -14.66 12.58 -4.19
C CYS A 135 -13.78 11.70 -5.10
N ASP A 136 -14.33 10.59 -5.60
CA ASP A 136 -13.63 9.62 -6.45
C ASP A 136 -13.12 10.19 -7.79
N SER A 137 -13.70 11.30 -8.23
CA SER A 137 -13.35 11.98 -9.47
C SER A 137 -12.22 13.00 -9.35
N VAL A 138 -11.75 13.26 -8.13
CA VAL A 138 -10.68 14.23 -7.86
C VAL A 138 -9.40 13.48 -7.53
N LEU A 139 -8.32 13.90 -8.17
CA LEU A 139 -6.99 13.32 -8.01
C LEU A 139 -5.98 14.44 -7.76
N PHE A 140 -5.00 14.18 -6.91
CA PHE A 140 -3.89 15.06 -6.61
C PHE A 140 -2.57 14.41 -7.00
N SER A 141 -1.59 15.23 -7.39
CA SER A 141 -0.23 14.79 -7.64
C SER A 141 0.77 15.87 -7.25
N ALA A 142 1.86 15.48 -6.61
CA ALA A 142 3.00 16.36 -6.37
C ALA A 142 4.08 16.16 -7.42
N CYS A 143 4.79 17.24 -7.69
CA CYS A 143 5.79 17.31 -8.73
C CYS A 143 7.03 18.06 -8.22
N SER A 144 8.19 17.61 -8.69
CA SER A 144 9.50 18.20 -8.38
C SER A 144 9.67 19.65 -8.91
N ASP A 145 8.63 20.23 -9.53
CA ASP A 145 8.58 21.63 -9.96
C ASP A 145 8.09 22.58 -8.86
N GLY A 146 7.88 22.06 -7.65
CA GLY A 146 7.35 22.82 -6.53
C GLY A 146 5.84 23.05 -6.62
N THR A 147 5.11 22.18 -7.33
CA THR A 147 3.65 22.23 -7.40
C THR A 147 2.99 20.94 -6.95
N VAL A 148 1.87 21.07 -6.24
CA VAL A 148 0.84 20.03 -6.13
C VAL A 148 -0.29 20.41 -7.09
N ARG A 149 -0.81 19.45 -7.85
CA ARG A 149 -1.85 19.70 -8.86
C ARG A 149 -3.08 18.87 -8.59
N CYS A 150 -4.24 19.47 -8.78
CA CYS A 150 -5.55 18.84 -8.66
C CYS A 150 -6.13 18.59 -10.05
N TRP A 151 -6.68 17.40 -10.26
CA TRP A 151 -7.25 16.92 -11.52
C TRP A 151 -8.69 16.49 -11.29
N ASP A 152 -9.58 16.86 -12.19
CA ASP A 152 -10.92 16.26 -12.28
C ASP A 152 -10.90 15.27 -13.45
N ILE A 153 -11.05 13.99 -13.14
CA ILE A 153 -10.95 12.92 -14.12
C ILE A 153 -12.10 12.88 -15.12
N ARG A 154 -13.21 13.54 -14.80
CA ARG A 154 -14.39 13.64 -15.68
C ARG A 154 -14.13 14.64 -16.79
N LEU A 155 -13.22 15.58 -16.58
CA LEU A 155 -12.87 16.58 -17.57
C LEU A 155 -11.90 16.00 -18.59
N ALA A 156 -12.14 16.29 -19.87
CA ALA A 156 -11.30 15.82 -20.96
C ALA A 156 -9.94 16.55 -21.05
N THR A 157 -9.74 17.59 -20.24
CA THR A 157 -8.58 18.50 -20.30
C THR A 157 -7.29 17.84 -19.80
N GLN A 158 -6.16 18.32 -20.32
CA GLN A 158 -4.81 17.99 -19.87
C GLN A 158 -4.27 19.03 -18.86
N GLN A 159 -5.07 20.04 -18.51
CA GLN A 159 -4.73 21.06 -17.53
C GLN A 159 -5.28 20.69 -16.16
N ALA A 160 -4.47 20.94 -15.13
CA ALA A 160 -4.93 20.82 -13.75
C ALA A 160 -6.05 21.83 -13.48
N VAL A 161 -7.05 21.42 -12.72
CA VAL A 161 -8.16 22.29 -12.28
C VAL A 161 -7.66 23.29 -11.26
N GLN A 162 -6.70 22.87 -10.42
CA GLN A 162 -5.98 23.74 -9.48
C GLN A 162 -4.51 23.37 -9.38
N VAL A 163 -3.69 24.38 -9.07
CA VAL A 163 -2.26 24.28 -8.84
C VAL A 163 -1.96 24.94 -7.49
N PHE A 164 -1.33 24.19 -6.60
CA PHE A 164 -0.85 24.65 -5.31
C PHE A 164 0.66 24.88 -5.44
N SER A 165 1.07 26.14 -5.46
CA SER A 165 2.46 26.50 -5.70
C SER A 165 3.18 26.65 -4.35
N GLY A 166 4.38 26.10 -4.27
CA GLY A 166 5.30 26.33 -3.16
C GLY A 166 6.06 27.65 -3.29
N TYR A 167 6.98 27.87 -2.36
CA TYR A 167 7.92 28.98 -2.43
C TYR A 167 8.95 28.76 -3.54
N PRO A 168 9.59 29.82 -4.05
CA PRO A 168 10.68 29.69 -5.02
C PRO A 168 11.75 28.73 -4.49
N SER A 169 12.27 27.86 -5.36
CA SER A 169 13.25 26.79 -5.08
C SER A 169 12.73 25.50 -4.41
N ASN A 170 11.47 25.47 -3.95
CA ASN A 170 10.91 24.24 -3.39
C ASN A 170 10.86 23.12 -4.43
N VAL A 171 11.37 21.95 -4.06
CA VAL A 171 11.28 20.71 -4.84
C VAL A 171 10.48 19.71 -4.04
N PHE A 172 9.23 19.41 -4.44
CA PHE A 172 8.39 18.48 -3.69
C PHE A 172 8.69 17.02 -4.01
N ILE A 173 9.11 16.28 -2.99
CA ILE A 173 9.49 14.87 -3.07
C ILE A 173 8.53 13.94 -2.31
N SER A 174 7.58 14.51 -1.56
CA SER A 174 6.48 13.79 -0.93
C SER A 174 5.27 14.71 -0.75
N PHE A 175 4.08 14.12 -0.65
CA PHE A 175 2.86 14.84 -0.27
C PHE A 175 1.78 13.86 0.18
N ASP A 176 0.77 14.39 0.88
CA ASP A 176 -0.47 13.70 1.14
C ASP A 176 -1.63 14.69 1.37
N ILE A 177 -2.86 14.17 1.42
CA ILE A 177 -4.08 14.93 1.68
C ILE A 177 -4.83 14.40 2.91
N SER A 178 -5.25 15.31 3.77
CA SER A 178 -6.06 15.01 4.96
C SER A 178 -7.31 14.22 4.62
N CYS A 179 -7.77 13.38 5.56
CA CYS A 179 -8.89 12.44 5.34
C CYS A 179 -10.24 13.10 5.02
N ASN A 180 -10.35 14.43 5.15
CA ASN A 180 -11.53 15.23 4.78
C ASN A 180 -11.30 16.11 3.53
N ASP A 181 -10.17 15.94 2.84
CA ASP A 181 -9.74 16.67 1.65
C ASP A 181 -9.60 18.20 1.82
N LEU A 182 -9.42 18.70 3.05
CA LEU A 182 -9.35 20.14 3.30
C LEU A 182 -7.92 20.68 3.29
N ILE A 183 -6.96 19.89 3.75
CA ILE A 183 -5.55 20.27 3.86
C ILE A 183 -4.69 19.34 3.02
N ILE A 184 -3.79 19.92 2.24
CA ILE A 184 -2.68 19.24 1.55
C ILE A 184 -1.40 19.61 2.28
N CYS A 185 -0.51 18.64 2.44
CA CYS A 185 0.85 18.85 2.93
C CYS A 185 1.84 18.25 1.94
N ALA A 186 2.92 18.97 1.62
CA ALA A 186 4.01 18.49 0.78
C ALA A 186 5.37 18.73 1.45
N GLY A 187 6.31 17.82 1.23
CA GLY A 187 7.63 17.79 1.83
C GLY A 187 8.68 18.06 0.77
N THR A 188 9.69 18.85 1.12
CA THR A 188 10.74 19.26 0.18
C THR A 188 11.99 18.39 0.29
N GLU A 189 12.76 18.36 -0.80
CA GLU A 189 14.21 18.13 -0.73
C GLU A 189 14.86 19.27 0.07
N LYS A 190 16.00 18.98 0.70
CA LYS A 190 16.82 19.97 1.36
C LYS A 190 17.49 20.85 0.31
N VAL A 191 17.18 22.14 0.35
CA VAL A 191 17.84 23.14 -0.49
C VAL A 191 18.66 24.04 0.41
N GLU A 192 19.97 24.04 0.19
CA GLU A 192 20.96 24.71 1.05
C GLU A 192 20.93 24.20 2.50
N LYS A 193 20.17 24.87 3.38
CA LYS A 193 20.02 24.53 4.79
C LYS A 193 18.58 24.32 5.22
N ASP A 194 17.63 24.57 4.32
CA ASP A 194 16.23 24.61 4.66
C ASP A 194 15.51 23.41 4.06
N THR A 195 14.63 22.84 4.87
CA THR A 195 13.68 21.80 4.47
C THR A 195 12.32 22.18 5.03
N PHE A 196 11.26 22.01 4.25
CA PHE A 196 9.93 22.50 4.61
C PHE A 196 8.86 21.41 4.48
N LEU A 197 7.99 21.29 5.49
CA LEU A 197 6.62 20.86 5.25
C LEU A 197 5.81 22.09 4.85
N VAL A 198 5.13 22.04 3.71
CA VAL A 198 4.34 23.15 3.18
C VAL A 198 2.87 22.75 3.16
N PHE A 199 2.00 23.64 3.63
CA PHE A 199 0.56 23.36 3.78
C PHE A 199 -0.29 24.23 2.87
N TRP A 200 -1.38 23.68 2.34
CA TRP A 200 -2.39 24.44 1.58
C TRP A 200 -3.81 24.08 1.99
N ASP A 201 -4.70 25.04 1.81
CA ASP A 201 -6.14 24.82 1.85
C ASP A 201 -6.63 24.33 0.48
N ALA A 202 -7.11 23.10 0.44
CA ALA A 202 -7.67 22.46 -0.75
C ALA A 202 -9.14 22.80 -1.00
N ARG A 203 -9.80 23.60 -0.13
CA ARG A 203 -11.19 24.00 -0.32
C ARG A 203 -11.39 24.79 -1.61
N GLY A 204 -12.57 24.62 -2.18
CA GLY A 204 -13.00 25.39 -3.34
C GLY A 204 -12.37 24.90 -4.65
N VAL A 205 -12.10 23.59 -4.76
CA VAL A 205 -11.68 22.89 -6.01
C VAL A 205 -12.49 23.33 -7.24
N THR A 206 -13.70 23.85 -7.04
CA THR A 206 -14.67 24.19 -8.09
C THR A 206 -15.00 25.68 -8.27
N ASN A 207 -14.54 26.60 -7.39
CA ASN A 207 -15.16 27.95 -7.30
C ASN A 207 -14.19 29.16 -7.35
N CYS A 208 -12.91 29.01 -7.70
CA CYS A 208 -11.97 30.13 -7.73
C CYS A 208 -11.52 30.53 -9.15
N ALA A 209 -11.49 31.84 -9.41
CA ALA A 209 -11.03 32.43 -10.66
C ALA A 209 -9.50 32.40 -10.84
N SER A 210 -8.75 32.20 -9.75
CA SER A 210 -7.32 31.90 -9.78
C SER A 210 -7.12 30.38 -9.74
N THR A 211 -6.38 29.86 -10.71
CA THR A 211 -5.96 28.46 -10.74
C THR A 211 -4.78 28.17 -9.81
N SER A 212 -4.07 29.21 -9.32
CA SER A 212 -2.96 29.08 -8.37
C SER A 212 -3.39 29.41 -6.95
N ARG A 213 -2.97 28.59 -5.99
CA ARG A 213 -3.14 28.77 -4.54
C ARG A 213 -1.79 28.99 -3.86
N GLU A 214 -1.74 29.99 -3.00
CA GLU A 214 -0.59 30.26 -2.12
C GLU A 214 -0.62 29.33 -0.89
N PRO A 215 0.54 29.00 -0.30
CA PRO A 215 0.62 28.22 0.94
C PRO A 215 -0.09 28.89 2.12
N LEU A 216 -0.64 28.06 3.02
CA LEU A 216 -1.12 28.48 4.36
C LEU A 216 0.05 28.82 5.29
N GLY A 217 1.15 28.09 5.16
CA GLY A 217 2.31 28.20 6.02
C GLY A 217 3.27 27.04 5.81
N VAL A 218 4.36 27.04 6.59
CA VAL A 218 5.38 25.98 6.57
C VAL A 218 5.78 25.59 7.98
N TYR A 219 6.25 24.35 8.12
CA TYR A 219 7.11 23.93 9.22
C TYR A 219 8.53 23.81 8.67
N SER A 220 9.49 24.46 9.33
CA SER A 220 10.86 24.63 8.85
C SER A 220 11.94 24.12 9.80
N GLU A 221 11.56 23.74 11.02
CA GLU A 221 12.52 23.36 12.08
C GLU A 221 12.38 21.88 12.51
N SER A 222 11.40 21.17 11.94
CA SER A 222 11.07 19.77 12.28
C SER A 222 12.06 18.75 11.72
N HIS A 223 12.64 19.02 10.54
CA HIS A 223 13.55 18.08 9.86
C HIS A 223 14.79 18.81 9.36
N ASN A 224 15.93 18.11 9.40
CA ASN A 224 17.22 18.67 8.97
C ASN A 224 17.64 18.19 7.57
N ASP A 225 16.86 17.32 6.94
CA ASP A 225 17.15 16.71 5.66
C ASP A 225 15.86 16.32 4.92
N ASP A 226 15.96 15.87 3.67
CA ASP A 226 14.85 15.54 2.76
C ASP A 226 13.62 14.92 3.46
N ILE A 227 12.43 15.49 3.26
CA ILE A 227 11.17 14.91 3.78
C ILE A 227 10.65 13.87 2.79
N THR A 228 11.06 12.63 2.98
CA THR A 228 10.84 11.51 2.06
C THR A 228 9.39 11.05 2.03
N LYS A 229 8.64 11.23 3.11
CA LYS A 229 7.21 10.87 3.19
C LYS A 229 6.41 11.79 4.09
N ILE A 230 5.16 11.96 3.70
CA ILE A 230 4.08 12.56 4.49
C ILE A 230 2.91 11.60 4.46
N CYS A 231 2.24 11.41 5.59
CA CYS A 231 1.08 10.56 5.71
C CYS A 231 0.08 11.16 6.70
N PHE A 232 -1.06 11.63 6.21
CA PHE A 232 -2.16 12.06 7.05
C PHE A 232 -2.80 10.87 7.76
N HIS A 233 -3.25 11.12 8.99
CA HIS A 233 -3.94 10.13 9.79
C HIS A 233 -5.27 9.75 9.12
N PRO A 234 -5.59 8.44 8.98
CA PRO A 234 -6.73 7.99 8.15
C PRO A 234 -8.11 8.49 8.59
N ILE A 235 -8.27 8.79 9.88
CA ILE A 235 -9.54 9.25 10.48
C ILE A 235 -9.48 10.63 11.16
N LYS A 236 -8.29 11.20 11.42
CA LYS A 236 -8.13 12.48 12.15
C LYS A 236 -7.54 13.51 11.20
N PRO A 237 -8.32 14.48 10.70
CA PRO A 237 -7.88 15.35 9.60
C PRO A 237 -6.72 16.28 9.96
N ASN A 238 -6.54 16.56 11.25
CA ASN A 238 -5.49 17.46 11.74
C ASN A 238 -4.24 16.70 12.20
N SER A 239 -4.17 15.38 12.03
CA SER A 239 -2.99 14.62 12.44
C SER A 239 -2.22 14.16 11.20
N VAL A 240 -0.91 14.42 11.18
CA VAL A 240 -0.03 14.10 10.06
C VAL A 240 1.31 13.60 10.59
N ALA A 241 1.87 12.60 9.93
CA ALA A 241 3.22 12.12 10.17
C ALA A 241 4.12 12.50 8.99
N SER A 242 5.38 12.84 9.27
CA SER A 242 6.43 13.01 8.27
C SER A 242 7.64 12.16 8.60
N GLY A 243 8.32 11.66 7.57
CA GLY A 243 9.58 10.94 7.67
C GLY A 243 10.65 11.60 6.83
N SER A 244 11.90 11.54 7.28
CA SER A 244 13.03 12.19 6.61
C SER A 244 14.27 11.30 6.51
N THR A 245 15.18 11.67 5.62
CA THR A 245 16.52 11.08 5.54
C THR A 245 17.38 11.36 6.79
N ASP A 246 16.97 12.31 7.64
CA ASP A 246 17.60 12.55 8.95
C ASP A 246 17.37 11.43 9.97
N GLY A 247 16.53 10.45 9.64
CA GLY A 247 16.21 9.30 10.47
C GLY A 247 15.10 9.55 11.49
N LEU A 248 14.38 10.67 11.37
CA LEU A 248 13.27 11.00 12.24
C LEU A 248 11.93 10.78 11.56
N VAL A 249 10.97 10.34 12.37
CA VAL A 249 9.54 10.37 12.07
C VAL A 249 8.88 11.31 13.06
N ASN A 250 8.34 12.42 12.57
CA ASN A 250 7.63 13.38 13.39
C ASN A 250 6.12 13.23 13.21
N VAL A 251 5.37 13.42 14.30
CA VAL A 251 3.90 13.40 14.31
C VAL A 251 3.37 14.73 14.80
N PHE A 252 2.41 15.31 14.09
CA PHE A 252 1.87 16.64 14.37
C PHE A 252 0.35 16.65 14.59
N ASP A 253 -0.13 17.60 15.39
CA ASP A 253 -1.49 18.14 15.37
C ASP A 253 -1.46 19.53 14.70
N ILE A 254 -1.86 19.61 13.45
CA ILE A 254 -1.83 20.85 12.64
C ILE A 254 -2.97 21.83 12.99
N ASN A 255 -3.75 21.56 14.04
CA ASN A 255 -4.74 22.50 14.58
C ASN A 255 -4.15 23.46 15.64
N LYS A 256 -2.84 23.42 15.82
CA LYS A 256 -2.09 24.26 16.77
C LYS A 256 -1.56 25.51 16.07
N ASP A 257 -1.28 26.54 16.86
CA ASP A 257 -0.97 27.87 16.35
C ASP A 257 0.43 27.98 15.72
N ASN A 258 1.36 27.12 16.11
CA ASN A 258 2.75 27.10 15.63
C ASN A 258 3.31 25.67 15.58
N GLU A 259 4.49 25.53 14.96
CA GLU A 259 5.18 24.25 14.74
C GLU A 259 5.54 23.53 16.05
N ASP A 260 6.08 24.24 17.03
CA ASP A 260 6.49 23.67 18.32
C ASP A 260 5.30 23.06 19.07
N ASP A 261 4.17 23.77 19.12
CA ASP A 261 2.94 23.29 19.75
C ASP A 261 2.26 22.18 18.93
N ALA A 262 2.49 22.15 17.62
CA ALA A 262 1.97 21.13 16.72
C ALA A 262 2.70 19.80 16.87
N LEU A 263 3.99 19.80 17.20
CA LEU A 263 4.79 18.58 17.33
C LEU A 263 4.33 17.74 18.53
N ILE A 264 3.75 16.57 18.25
CA ILE A 264 3.28 15.60 19.26
C ILE A 264 4.41 14.65 19.66
N SER A 265 5.16 14.15 18.67
CA SER A 265 6.16 13.09 18.88
C SER A 265 7.25 13.14 17.84
N THR A 266 8.46 12.76 18.26
CA THR A 266 9.60 12.50 17.39
C THR A 266 10.12 11.09 17.67
N CYS A 267 10.02 10.22 16.67
CA CYS A 267 10.48 8.84 16.72
C CYS A 267 11.76 8.70 15.90
N ASN A 268 12.82 8.12 16.46
CA ASN A 268 14.09 7.92 15.77
C ASN A 268 14.19 6.50 15.20
N SER A 269 14.36 6.37 13.89
CA SER A 269 14.57 5.09 13.20
C SER A 269 16.04 4.71 13.04
N ASP A 270 16.97 5.55 13.48
CA ASP A 270 18.43 5.42 13.37
C ASP A 270 18.98 5.34 11.92
N SER A 271 18.10 5.40 10.92
CA SER A 271 18.42 5.38 9.50
C SER A 271 17.36 6.10 8.66
N SER A 272 17.74 6.47 7.44
CA SER A 272 16.95 7.27 6.51
C SER A 272 15.58 6.65 6.22
N VAL A 273 14.48 7.37 6.50
CA VAL A 273 13.11 6.88 6.35
C VAL A 273 12.72 6.82 4.87
N SER A 274 12.16 5.70 4.42
CA SER A 274 11.67 5.50 3.04
C SER A 274 10.15 5.43 2.93
N CYS A 275 9.49 4.89 3.97
CA CYS A 275 8.04 4.74 4.05
C CYS A 275 7.57 4.96 5.49
N ILE A 276 6.38 5.55 5.67
CA ILE A 276 5.70 5.66 6.96
C ILE A 276 4.24 5.24 6.82
N GLY A 277 3.61 4.83 7.91
CA GLY A 277 2.18 4.61 7.92
C GLY A 277 1.60 4.49 9.32
N TRP A 278 0.28 4.54 9.38
CA TRP A 278 -0.48 4.46 10.61
C TRP A 278 -1.00 3.04 10.84
N SER A 279 -1.05 2.61 12.10
CA SER A 279 -1.48 1.27 12.47
C SER A 279 -2.11 1.24 13.87
N GLY A 280 -2.60 0.07 14.25
CA GLY A 280 -3.24 -0.18 15.53
C GLY A 280 -4.65 0.39 15.60
N LYS A 281 -5.38 -0.03 16.63
CA LYS A 281 -6.73 0.46 16.90
C LYS A 281 -6.76 2.00 16.99
N ASP A 282 -7.72 2.60 16.30
CA ASP A 282 -7.87 4.05 16.14
C ASP A 282 -6.66 4.76 15.50
N TYR A 283 -5.77 4.01 14.85
CA TYR A 283 -4.54 4.50 14.21
C TYR A 283 -3.60 5.24 15.18
N LYS A 284 -3.47 4.70 16.40
CA LYS A 284 -2.64 5.26 17.48
C LYS A 284 -1.18 4.82 17.45
N GLN A 285 -0.79 4.04 16.46
CA GLN A 285 0.59 3.61 16.27
C GLN A 285 1.11 4.12 14.93
N VAL A 286 2.39 4.40 14.87
CA VAL A 286 3.09 4.78 13.65
C VAL A 286 4.20 3.78 13.39
N TYR A 287 4.42 3.43 12.14
CA TYR A 287 5.58 2.64 11.73
C TYR A 287 6.35 3.35 10.64
N CYS A 288 7.61 2.98 10.49
CA CYS A 288 8.38 3.33 9.32
C CYS A 288 9.20 2.14 8.79
N VAL A 289 9.53 2.24 7.51
CA VAL A 289 10.53 1.43 6.84
C VAL A 289 11.65 2.38 6.42
N THR A 290 12.89 1.93 6.51
CA THR A 290 14.07 2.72 6.16
C THR A 290 14.61 2.35 4.77
N HIS A 291 15.54 3.14 4.24
CA HIS A 291 16.18 2.88 2.95
C HIS A 291 17.15 1.70 2.96
N ASP A 292 17.58 1.26 4.14
CA ASP A 292 18.42 0.08 4.38
C ASP A 292 17.62 -1.11 4.92
N GLU A 293 16.32 -1.15 4.62
CA GLU A 293 15.44 -2.30 4.90
C GLU A 293 15.20 -2.59 6.39
N GLY A 294 15.43 -1.60 7.25
CA GLY A 294 15.00 -1.59 8.64
C GLY A 294 13.51 -1.30 8.80
N PHE A 295 12.97 -1.70 9.94
CA PHE A 295 11.57 -1.51 10.32
C PHE A 295 11.47 -1.04 11.78
N CYS A 296 10.71 0.02 12.00
CA CYS A 296 10.43 0.55 13.32
C CYS A 296 8.92 0.74 13.51
N TRP A 297 8.43 0.46 14.71
CA TRP A 297 7.02 0.57 15.08
C TRP A 297 6.89 1.13 16.48
N TRP A 298 6.01 2.13 16.64
CA TRP A 298 5.83 2.86 17.90
C TRP A 298 4.35 3.04 18.22
N ASP A 299 4.02 2.99 19.51
CA ASP A 299 2.74 3.40 20.08
C ASP A 299 2.82 4.84 20.59
N ILE A 300 2.16 5.75 19.87
CA ILE A 300 2.15 7.17 20.20
C ILE A 300 1.01 7.54 21.17
N ALA A 301 0.27 6.57 21.72
CA ALA A 301 -0.71 6.84 22.78
C ALA A 301 -0.13 6.65 24.19
N GLN A 302 1.09 6.12 24.31
CA GLN A 302 1.69 5.70 25.57
C GLN A 302 2.45 6.81 26.34
N PHE A 303 2.20 8.09 26.04
CA PHE A 303 2.93 9.20 26.71
C PHE A 303 2.73 9.26 28.23
N ASP A 304 1.63 8.70 28.73
CA ASP A 304 1.30 8.70 30.16
C ASP A 304 1.76 7.43 30.91
N THR A 305 2.45 6.51 30.22
CA THR A 305 2.90 5.23 30.80
C THR A 305 4.43 5.14 30.89
N GLU A 306 4.96 4.32 31.80
CA GLU A 306 6.40 4.03 31.90
C GLU A 306 6.91 3.04 30.83
N GLU A 307 6.00 2.50 30.00
CA GLU A 307 6.35 1.56 28.94
C GLU A 307 7.06 2.28 27.77
N PRO A 308 8.04 1.62 27.11
CA PRO A 308 8.70 2.21 25.96
C PRO A 308 7.70 2.36 24.82
N ILE A 309 7.68 3.55 24.21
CA ILE A 309 6.85 3.81 23.02
C ILE A 309 7.18 2.87 21.85
N THR A 310 8.40 2.31 21.80
CA THR A 310 8.84 1.42 20.72
C THR A 310 8.26 0.02 20.92
N LEU A 311 7.44 -0.41 19.97
CA LEU A 311 6.84 -1.73 19.92
C LEU A 311 7.76 -2.76 19.28
N LEU A 312 8.44 -2.38 18.19
CA LEU A 312 9.40 -3.24 17.50
C LEU A 312 10.43 -2.39 16.76
N HIS A 313 11.69 -2.82 16.79
CA HIS A 313 12.77 -2.22 16.03
C HIS A 313 13.65 -3.32 15.45
N VAL A 314 13.72 -3.40 14.12
CA VAL A 314 14.50 -4.38 13.36
C VAL A 314 15.44 -3.62 12.44
N LEU A 315 16.74 -3.78 12.63
CA LEU A 315 17.77 -3.06 11.87
C LEU A 315 17.77 -3.44 10.37
N ASP A 316 17.63 -4.73 10.07
CA ASP A 316 17.51 -5.24 8.71
C ASP A 316 16.54 -6.42 8.69
N VAL A 317 15.38 -6.24 8.05
CA VAL A 317 14.33 -7.26 7.99
C VAL A 317 14.75 -8.47 7.15
N ARG A 318 15.70 -8.31 6.22
CA ARG A 318 16.21 -9.41 5.38
C ARG A 318 16.95 -10.46 6.19
N ASP A 319 17.62 -10.02 7.27
CA ASP A 319 18.34 -10.91 8.19
C ASP A 319 17.41 -11.52 9.25
N ALA A 320 16.31 -10.83 9.57
CA ALA A 320 15.36 -11.24 10.61
C ALA A 320 14.38 -12.33 10.15
N VAL A 321 14.07 -12.42 8.85
CA VAL A 321 13.06 -13.34 8.31
C VAL A 321 13.66 -14.35 7.35
N CYS A 322 13.44 -15.63 7.62
CA CYS A 322 13.80 -16.71 6.71
C CYS A 322 12.65 -17.01 5.74
N ILE A 323 12.90 -16.91 4.44
CA ILE A 323 11.94 -17.26 3.39
C ILE A 323 12.38 -18.57 2.74
N GLU A 324 11.49 -19.58 2.75
CA GLU A 324 11.81 -20.88 2.18
C GLU A 324 12.02 -20.79 0.66
N ASN A 325 13.21 -21.18 0.19
CA ASN A 325 13.59 -21.23 -1.22
C ASN A 325 13.54 -19.89 -1.98
N ASP A 326 13.53 -18.76 -1.27
CA ASP A 326 13.60 -17.42 -1.87
C ASP A 326 14.35 -16.46 -0.93
N THR A 327 14.45 -15.18 -1.31
CA THR A 327 15.12 -14.14 -0.52
C THR A 327 14.29 -12.87 -0.47
N LEU A 328 14.38 -12.11 0.62
CA LEU A 328 13.86 -10.75 0.67
C LEU A 328 14.94 -9.79 0.19
N ASN A 329 14.66 -8.95 -0.81
CA ASN A 329 15.64 -7.96 -1.29
C ASN A 329 15.36 -6.55 -0.78
N TYR A 330 14.08 -6.19 -0.66
CA TYR A 330 13.63 -4.87 -0.22
C TYR A 330 12.25 -4.95 0.43
N LEU A 331 11.92 -3.91 1.19
CA LEU A 331 10.57 -3.62 1.68
C LEU A 331 9.91 -2.56 0.80
N VAL A 332 8.60 -2.69 0.61
CA VAL A 332 7.76 -1.70 -0.10
C VAL A 332 7.02 -0.81 0.88
N GLY A 333 6.52 -1.38 1.98
CA GLY A 333 5.76 -0.65 3.00
C GLY A 333 4.95 -1.58 3.89
N GLY A 334 4.05 -0.98 4.68
CA GLY A 334 3.16 -1.69 5.60
C GLY A 334 1.68 -1.60 5.21
N LEU A 335 0.91 -2.56 5.71
CA LEU A 335 -0.53 -2.69 5.56
C LEU A 335 -1.14 -2.99 6.92
N TYR A 336 -1.83 -2.01 7.51
CA TYR A 336 -2.64 -2.26 8.70
C TYR A 336 -4.02 -2.79 8.31
N HIS A 337 -4.38 -3.96 8.81
CA HIS A 337 -5.66 -4.61 8.50
C HIS A 337 -6.66 -4.48 9.67
N GLU A 338 -7.58 -3.52 9.57
CA GLU A 338 -8.51 -3.16 10.65
C GLU A 338 -9.32 -4.33 11.23
N LYS A 339 -9.80 -5.27 10.41
CA LYS A 339 -10.59 -6.42 10.92
C LYS A 339 -9.75 -7.40 11.73
N ALA A 340 -8.44 -7.46 11.45
CA ALA A 340 -7.50 -8.33 12.14
C ALA A 340 -6.79 -7.60 13.29
N ASP A 341 -6.86 -6.26 13.33
CA ASP A 341 -6.08 -5.41 14.23
C ASP A 341 -4.58 -5.81 14.20
N LYS A 342 -4.07 -6.04 12.98
CA LYS A 342 -2.70 -6.52 12.75
C LYS A 342 -2.03 -5.74 11.63
N LEU A 343 -0.76 -5.41 11.84
CA LEU A 343 0.12 -4.81 10.84
C LEU A 343 0.83 -5.91 10.05
N PHE A 344 0.83 -5.76 8.74
CA PHE A 344 1.59 -6.59 7.82
C PHE A 344 2.64 -5.74 7.11
N LEU A 345 3.79 -6.32 6.81
CA LEU A 345 4.79 -5.73 5.92
C LEU A 345 4.77 -6.43 4.58
N MET A 346 5.00 -5.63 3.53
CA MET A 346 5.17 -6.12 2.19
C MET A 346 6.59 -5.82 1.73
N GLY A 347 7.28 -6.84 1.26
CA GLY A 347 8.54 -6.69 0.54
C GLY A 347 8.58 -7.62 -0.65
N GLY A 348 9.74 -7.73 -1.29
CA GLY A 348 9.84 -8.56 -2.47
C GLY A 348 11.26 -8.80 -2.96
N THR A 349 11.33 -9.43 -4.12
CA THR A 349 12.56 -9.67 -4.87
C THR A 349 12.68 -8.69 -6.03
N SER A 350 13.91 -8.51 -6.51
CA SER A 350 14.16 -7.80 -7.78
C SER A 350 13.56 -8.50 -9.01
N THR A 351 13.19 -9.78 -8.87
CA THR A 351 12.54 -10.59 -9.92
C THR A 351 11.01 -10.48 -9.93
N GLY A 352 10.40 -9.80 -8.95
CA GLY A 352 8.97 -9.51 -8.91
C GLY A 352 8.11 -10.44 -8.04
N ASN A 353 8.73 -11.29 -7.20
CA ASN A 353 8.00 -11.97 -6.14
C ASN A 353 7.70 -10.98 -5.01
N ILE A 354 6.53 -11.14 -4.39
CA ILE A 354 6.09 -10.34 -3.24
C ILE A 354 6.01 -11.25 -2.03
N HIS A 355 6.47 -10.78 -0.88
CA HIS A 355 6.44 -11.48 0.39
C HIS A 355 5.64 -10.67 1.41
N LEU A 356 4.69 -11.32 2.07
CA LEU A 356 3.85 -10.76 3.13
C LEU A 356 4.34 -11.25 4.49
N LEU A 357 4.60 -10.33 5.40
CA LEU A 357 5.08 -10.59 6.75
C LEU A 357 4.06 -10.07 7.76
N GLY A 358 3.74 -10.84 8.78
CA GLY A 358 2.97 -10.39 9.94
C GLY A 358 3.91 -9.71 10.93
N CYS A 359 3.45 -8.61 11.53
CA CYS A 359 4.17 -7.91 12.58
C CYS A 359 3.49 -8.16 13.92
N ASP A 360 4.28 -8.59 14.89
CA ASP A 360 3.90 -8.76 16.28
C ASP A 360 4.99 -8.11 17.16
N SER A 361 4.71 -7.83 18.43
CA SER A 361 5.71 -7.26 19.35
C SER A 361 6.95 -8.15 19.52
N ASP A 362 6.78 -9.45 19.29
CA ASP A 362 7.85 -10.45 19.41
C ASP A 362 8.72 -10.58 18.15
N GLY A 363 8.32 -9.93 17.04
CA GLY A 363 9.08 -9.94 15.79
C GLY A 363 8.22 -10.05 14.53
N LEU A 364 8.86 -10.49 13.45
CA LEU A 364 8.26 -10.63 12.12
C LEU A 364 8.11 -12.10 11.74
N SER A 365 6.96 -12.47 11.17
CA SER A 365 6.68 -13.84 10.73
C SER A 365 6.19 -13.89 9.29
N MET A 366 6.63 -14.90 8.53
CA MET A 366 6.18 -15.08 7.15
C MET A 366 4.69 -15.47 7.09
N VAL A 367 3.90 -14.76 6.29
CA VAL A 367 2.48 -15.05 6.04
C VAL A 367 2.30 -15.79 4.72
N GLY A 368 2.85 -15.26 3.63
CA GLY A 368 2.80 -15.91 2.32
C GLY A 368 3.49 -15.13 1.20
N SER A 369 3.70 -15.80 0.06
CA SER A 369 4.40 -15.23 -1.09
C SER A 369 3.50 -15.20 -2.33
N LEU A 370 3.48 -14.07 -3.02
CA LEU A 370 2.79 -13.89 -4.29
C LEU A 370 3.82 -13.92 -5.43
N CYS A 371 3.83 -15.03 -6.17
CA CYS A 371 4.83 -15.29 -7.22
C CYS A 371 4.19 -15.31 -8.62
N GLY A 372 5.01 -15.11 -9.66
CA GLY A 372 4.58 -15.20 -11.06
C GLY A 372 3.68 -14.04 -11.52
N GLY A 373 3.62 -12.98 -10.72
CA GLY A 373 2.96 -11.71 -11.04
C GLY A 373 3.89 -10.81 -11.80
N HIS A 374 4.67 -10.03 -11.06
CA HIS A 374 5.59 -9.07 -11.65
C HIS A 374 6.85 -9.75 -12.17
N SER A 375 7.54 -9.09 -13.12
CA SER A 375 8.83 -9.53 -13.64
C SER A 375 9.99 -8.61 -13.28
N ALA A 376 9.75 -7.64 -12.40
CA ALA A 376 10.72 -6.67 -11.90
C ALA A 376 10.26 -6.15 -10.52
N THR A 377 11.04 -5.26 -9.93
CA THR A 377 10.78 -4.62 -8.63
C THR A 377 9.36 -4.08 -8.53
N VAL A 378 8.64 -4.45 -7.47
CA VAL A 378 7.35 -3.86 -7.10
C VAL A 378 7.62 -2.59 -6.32
N ARG A 379 7.03 -1.47 -6.75
CA ARG A 379 7.30 -0.15 -6.20
C ARG A 379 6.20 0.36 -5.27
N SER A 380 4.97 -0.07 -5.50
CA SER A 380 3.83 0.38 -4.71
C SER A 380 2.72 -0.66 -4.71
N PHE A 381 1.94 -0.66 -3.63
CA PHE A 381 0.75 -1.47 -3.48
C PHE A 381 -0.35 -0.68 -2.78
N CYS A 382 -1.59 -1.10 -2.98
CA CYS A 382 -2.75 -0.57 -2.27
C CYS A 382 -3.71 -1.72 -1.94
N TRP A 383 -4.06 -1.85 -0.66
CA TRP A 383 -5.08 -2.78 -0.19
C TRP A 383 -6.44 -2.10 -0.17
N ASN A 384 -7.44 -2.76 -0.73
CA ASN A 384 -8.81 -2.32 -0.63
C ASN A 384 -9.58 -3.22 0.34
N PRO A 385 -9.99 -2.72 1.52
CA PRO A 385 -10.75 -3.50 2.48
C PRO A 385 -12.18 -3.81 2.02
N ALA A 386 -12.72 -3.05 1.04
CA ALA A 386 -14.11 -3.20 0.61
C ALA A 386 -14.36 -4.48 -0.21
N ASP A 387 -13.40 -4.89 -1.05
CA ASP A 387 -13.49 -6.12 -1.85
C ASP A 387 -12.30 -7.07 -1.61
N GLU A 388 -11.57 -6.82 -0.53
CA GLU A 388 -10.43 -7.59 -0.03
C GLU A 388 -9.43 -7.95 -1.13
N SER A 389 -9.04 -6.91 -1.88
CA SER A 389 -8.16 -7.03 -3.03
C SER A 389 -6.93 -6.17 -2.87
N LEU A 390 -5.84 -6.62 -3.49
CA LEU A 390 -4.57 -5.95 -3.50
C LEU A 390 -4.28 -5.50 -4.93
N VAL A 391 -3.90 -4.24 -5.10
CA VAL A 391 -3.36 -3.72 -6.36
C VAL A 391 -1.86 -3.51 -6.18
N THR A 392 -1.05 -3.96 -7.13
CA THR A 392 0.42 -3.75 -7.11
C THR A 392 0.89 -3.18 -8.44
N GLY A 393 1.93 -2.33 -8.37
CA GLY A 393 2.57 -1.73 -9.53
C GLY A 393 4.09 -1.70 -9.38
N GLY A 394 4.81 -1.85 -10.49
CA GLY A 394 6.26 -1.94 -10.46
C GLY A 394 6.98 -1.49 -11.73
N GLU A 395 8.27 -1.84 -11.79
CA GLU A 395 9.19 -1.48 -12.87
C GLU A 395 8.98 -2.28 -14.16
N ASP A 396 8.13 -3.30 -14.13
CA ASP A 396 7.69 -4.01 -15.33
C ASP A 396 6.57 -3.28 -16.09
N ALA A 397 6.21 -2.07 -15.64
CA ALA A 397 5.16 -1.23 -16.21
C ALA A 397 3.77 -1.90 -16.19
N GLN A 398 3.53 -2.82 -15.26
CA GLN A 398 2.24 -3.50 -15.10
C GLN A 398 1.55 -3.13 -13.78
N LEU A 399 0.23 -3.03 -13.85
CA LEU A 399 -0.66 -3.12 -12.69
C LEU A 399 -1.20 -4.55 -12.60
N LEU A 400 -1.16 -5.12 -11.41
CA LEU A 400 -1.77 -6.43 -11.10
C LEU A 400 -2.84 -6.25 -10.02
N LEU A 401 -3.97 -6.91 -10.21
CA LEU A 401 -5.04 -7.01 -9.23
C LEU A 401 -5.05 -8.43 -8.69
N TRP A 402 -4.91 -8.57 -7.38
CA TRP A 402 -4.90 -9.84 -6.67
C TRP A 402 -6.18 -9.98 -5.86
N LYS A 403 -6.83 -11.14 -5.95
CA LYS A 403 -8.04 -11.46 -5.18
C LYS A 403 -7.96 -12.88 -4.60
N PRO A 404 -8.60 -13.14 -3.46
CA PRO A 404 -8.73 -14.48 -2.91
C PRO A 404 -9.45 -15.40 -3.90
N GLY A 405 -8.93 -16.62 -4.10
CA GLY A 405 -9.56 -17.63 -4.95
C GLY A 405 -9.67 -17.27 -6.45
N ALA A 406 -9.00 -16.21 -6.90
CA ALA A 406 -9.03 -15.83 -8.30
C ALA A 406 -8.30 -16.87 -9.16
N VAL A 407 -8.90 -17.19 -10.30
CA VAL A 407 -8.24 -17.95 -11.36
C VAL A 407 -7.97 -16.96 -12.49
N GLU A 408 -6.70 -16.79 -12.82
CA GLU A 408 -6.31 -15.94 -13.94
C GLU A 408 -7.00 -16.45 -15.20
N LYS A 409 -7.99 -15.69 -15.70
CA LYS A 409 -8.60 -15.98 -17.00
C LYS A 409 -7.55 -15.66 -18.05
N SER A 410 -6.74 -16.67 -18.42
CA SER A 410 -5.81 -16.54 -19.53
C SER A 410 -6.58 -15.97 -20.71
N LEU A 411 -6.12 -14.86 -21.26
CA LEU A 411 -6.49 -14.47 -22.62
C LEU A 411 -5.98 -15.62 -23.48
N SER A 412 -6.88 -16.53 -23.87
CA SER A 412 -6.60 -17.61 -24.80
C SER A 412 -5.71 -17.06 -25.90
N LYS A 413 -4.52 -17.65 -26.08
CA LYS A 413 -3.60 -17.39 -27.20
C LYS A 413 -4.41 -17.38 -28.50
N LYS A 414 -4.87 -16.21 -28.93
CA LYS A 414 -5.35 -16.03 -30.30
C LYS A 414 -4.10 -15.87 -31.16
N THR A 415 -3.70 -17.02 -31.68
CA THR A 415 -2.98 -17.21 -32.94
C THR A 415 -1.49 -16.83 -32.94
N SER A 416 -0.68 -17.84 -32.64
CA SER A 416 0.50 -18.12 -33.45
C SER A 416 0.13 -18.11 -34.94
N LEU A 417 0.54 -17.08 -35.70
CA LEU A 417 0.74 -17.13 -37.15
C LEU A 417 1.56 -15.90 -37.61
N LYS A 418 2.85 -16.14 -37.84
CA LYS A 418 3.80 -15.42 -38.73
C LYS A 418 3.97 -13.91 -38.56
N ILE A 419 5.09 -13.52 -37.94
CA ILE A 419 5.99 -12.51 -38.52
C ILE A 419 7.38 -13.12 -38.59
N ALA A 420 7.78 -13.47 -39.80
CA ALA A 420 9.12 -13.90 -40.12
C ALA A 420 10.12 -12.77 -39.83
N SER A 421 11.30 -13.18 -39.38
CA SER A 421 12.48 -12.37 -39.12
C SER A 421 12.69 -11.19 -40.08
N SER A 422 12.87 -10.00 -39.51
CA SER A 422 13.47 -8.86 -40.19
C SER A 422 14.65 -8.28 -39.39
N VAL A 423 15.51 -9.15 -38.87
CA VAL A 423 16.87 -8.77 -38.47
C VAL A 423 17.81 -9.05 -39.64
N GLN A 424 17.95 -8.07 -40.53
CA GLN A 424 19.12 -7.89 -41.40
C GLN A 424 19.04 -6.51 -42.07
N LYS A 425 19.39 -5.45 -41.33
CA LYS A 425 19.80 -4.18 -41.93
C LYS A 425 21.28 -3.94 -41.66
N ARG A 426 22.06 -4.43 -42.63
CA ARG A 426 23.28 -3.85 -43.22
C ARG A 426 24.01 -2.79 -42.40
N VAL A 427 25.10 -3.19 -41.76
CA VAL A 427 26.28 -2.34 -41.60
C VAL A 427 27.02 -2.34 -42.93
N ARG A 428 26.96 -1.23 -43.68
CA ARG A 428 27.85 -0.98 -44.83
C ARG A 428 29.06 -0.19 -44.33
N VAL A 429 30.17 -0.89 -44.13
CA VAL A 429 31.50 -0.26 -43.98
C VAL A 429 31.92 0.23 -45.37
N HIS A 430 32.17 1.53 -45.48
CA HIS A 430 32.76 2.15 -46.66
C HIS A 430 34.27 1.83 -46.66
N ASN A 431 34.72 0.91 -47.53
CA ASN A 431 36.12 0.79 -47.89
C ASN A 431 36.30 1.27 -49.33
N SER A 432 36.95 2.43 -49.46
CA SER A 432 37.35 3.05 -50.70
C SER A 432 38.46 2.26 -51.39
N SER A 433 38.20 1.77 -52.61
CA SER A 433 39.25 1.28 -53.51
C SER A 433 39.43 2.21 -54.70
N LEU A 434 40.63 2.76 -54.81
CA LEU A 434 41.14 3.51 -55.95
C LEU A 434 40.96 2.77 -57.27
N LYS A 435 40.74 3.52 -58.37
CA LYS A 435 41.45 3.35 -59.64
C LYS A 435 41.22 4.51 -60.61
N SER A 436 42.30 5.29 -60.79
CA SER A 436 42.92 5.66 -62.08
C SER A 436 42.01 6.11 -63.24
N ARG A 437 42.24 7.35 -63.70
CA ARG A 437 42.36 7.64 -65.13
C ARG A 437 43.45 8.68 -65.39
N LYS A 438 44.46 8.25 -66.16
CA LYS A 438 45.50 9.08 -66.78
C LYS A 438 44.96 9.70 -68.08
N LYS A 439 45.58 10.85 -68.38
CA LYS A 439 45.57 11.69 -69.60
C LYS A 439 44.41 12.66 -69.73
#